data_AF-A0A1F4UKY9-F1
#
_entry.id   AF-A0A1F4UKY9-F1
#
_cell.length_a   1.000
_cell.length_b   1.000
_cell.length_c   1.000
_cell.angle_alpha   90.00
_cell.angle_beta   90.00
_cell.angle_gamma   90.00
#
_symmetry.space_group_name_H-M   'P 1'
#
loop_
_entity.id
_entity.type
_entity.pdbx_description
1 polymer ?
#
loop_
_entity_poly.entity_id
_entity_poly.type
_entity_poly.pdbx_seq_one_letter_code
_entity_poly.pdbx_strand_id
1 'polypeptide(L)'
;MGKWGDVGFDLGQRFIMGEDGIVLMPYKVTESGKFTSVKNHEDADIFQQMPMLIGQYALGRYAQIYYGNSTPEVRQDFFRHADWFVEKQNSQTGTYLVNFNWADINAPWISAMYQGRAMSVLARAYYLSGDEKYIEVAKLAFKPFRLDISEGGVVDYLEGFPIYEEYPGSADFRHVLNGFIFSLFGLWDFYQVTGDAEVLEKFNAGVDTLVQKLYLWEFDNGSYYQLGNSKSFSSKYHPIHVRQLAYLYDITGNEFFWDKALAWDAKTEDYVLKDRPLLETVKGIGRKFLQFYRFPPGFRDISYLFSLFKEESLASK
;
A
#
# COMPACT_ATOMS: atom_id res chain seq x y z
N MET A 1 7.88 -24.29 -14.79
CA MET A 1 8.77 -23.48 -13.90
C MET A 1 8.78 -22.05 -14.41
N GLY A 2 8.06 -21.15 -13.73
CA GLY A 2 7.89 -19.75 -14.13
C GLY A 2 9.21 -18.96 -14.11
N LYS A 3 9.35 -18.00 -15.03
CA LYS A 3 10.50 -17.10 -15.11
C LYS A 3 10.59 -16.26 -13.83
N TRP A 4 11.79 -16.22 -13.25
CA TRP A 4 12.15 -15.44 -12.08
C TRP A 4 12.07 -13.95 -12.41
N GLY A 5 11.10 -13.25 -11.84
CA GLY A 5 10.93 -11.81 -11.98
C GLY A 5 11.45 -11.09 -10.74
N ASP A 6 12.63 -10.48 -10.83
CA ASP A 6 12.99 -9.37 -9.94
C ASP A 6 12.07 -8.19 -10.28
N VAL A 7 10.90 -8.12 -9.66
CA VAL A 7 10.15 -6.87 -9.63
C VAL A 7 10.86 -6.01 -8.60
N GLY A 8 11.78 -5.19 -9.09
CA GLY A 8 12.60 -4.31 -8.27
C GLY A 8 11.73 -3.44 -7.37
N PHE A 9 11.69 -3.77 -6.07
CA PHE A 9 12.09 -2.88 -4.97
C PHE A 9 12.14 -3.64 -3.61
N ASP A 10 13.31 -3.60 -2.99
CA ASP A 10 13.67 -3.36 -1.57
C ASP A 10 12.93 -4.03 -0.39
N LEU A 11 12.26 -5.17 -0.58
CA LEU A 11 11.96 -6.08 0.55
C LEU A 11 12.70 -7.42 0.47
N GLY A 12 13.39 -7.69 -0.65
CA GLY A 12 13.96 -9.02 -0.92
C GLY A 12 12.92 -10.14 -0.86
N GLN A 13 11.63 -9.80 -0.97
CA GLN A 13 10.53 -10.76 -0.97
C GLN A 13 10.53 -11.47 -2.32
N ARG A 14 10.87 -12.76 -2.29
CA ARG A 14 10.87 -13.60 -3.47
C ARG A 14 9.48 -14.16 -3.67
N PHE A 15 9.03 -14.20 -4.92
CA PHE A 15 7.76 -14.79 -5.31
C PHE A 15 7.99 -15.78 -6.46
N ILE A 16 7.01 -16.64 -6.68
CA ILE A 16 6.89 -17.41 -7.91
C ILE A 16 5.61 -17.01 -8.64
N MET A 17 5.56 -17.24 -9.95
CA MET A 17 4.33 -17.08 -10.70
C MET A 17 3.52 -18.38 -10.62
N GLY A 18 2.26 -18.28 -10.16
CA GLY A 18 1.31 -19.38 -10.20
C GLY A 18 0.91 -19.74 -11.63
N GLU A 19 0.27 -20.91 -11.80
CA GLU A 19 -0.25 -21.35 -13.10
C GLU A 19 -1.34 -20.41 -13.65
N ASP A 20 -2.08 -19.77 -12.74
CA ASP A 20 -3.07 -18.73 -13.04
C ASP A 20 -2.45 -17.37 -13.38
N GLY A 21 -1.12 -17.25 -13.35
CA GLY A 21 -0.42 -15.99 -13.63
C GLY A 21 -0.51 -14.95 -12.51
N ILE A 22 -0.86 -15.37 -11.29
CA ILE A 22 -0.84 -14.56 -10.07
C ILE A 22 0.39 -14.89 -9.24
N VAL A 23 1.01 -13.88 -8.64
CA VAL A 23 2.19 -14.07 -7.78
C VAL A 23 1.85 -14.79 -6.47
N LEU A 24 2.73 -15.72 -6.09
CA LEU A 24 2.64 -16.53 -4.89
C LEU A 24 3.83 -16.28 -3.96
N MET A 25 3.54 -16.15 -2.67
CA MET A 25 4.53 -15.98 -1.62
C MET A 25 4.86 -17.33 -0.97
N PRO A 26 6.15 -17.68 -0.83
CA PRO A 26 6.58 -18.93 -0.22
C PRO A 26 6.56 -18.88 1.33
N TYR A 27 6.06 -19.94 1.95
CA TYR A 27 5.99 -20.10 3.40
C TYR A 27 6.50 -21.46 3.85
N LYS A 28 7.11 -21.48 5.04
CA LYS A 28 7.31 -22.67 5.85
C LYS A 28 6.19 -22.75 6.89
N VAL A 29 5.68 -23.95 7.16
CA VAL A 29 4.65 -24.20 8.17
C VAL A 29 5.32 -24.81 9.39
N THR A 30 5.16 -24.16 10.54
CA THR A 30 5.69 -24.69 11.81
C THR A 30 4.90 -25.92 12.26
N GLU A 31 5.46 -26.71 13.19
CA GLU A 31 4.74 -27.83 13.82
C GLU A 31 3.41 -27.38 14.47
N SER A 32 3.34 -26.12 14.91
CA SER A 32 2.13 -25.49 15.45
C SER A 32 1.17 -24.93 14.40
N GLY A 33 1.42 -25.18 13.10
CA GLY A 33 0.58 -24.73 11.99
C GLY A 33 0.70 -23.25 11.63
N LYS A 34 1.71 -22.54 12.13
CA LYS A 34 1.94 -21.11 11.83
C LYS A 34 2.78 -20.94 10.58
N PHE A 35 2.50 -19.88 9.82
CA PHE A 35 3.17 -19.61 8.57
C PHE A 35 4.32 -18.62 8.79
N THR A 36 5.52 -18.99 8.33
CA THR A 36 6.71 -18.13 8.32
C THR A 36 7.19 -17.93 6.90
N SER A 37 7.30 -16.68 6.44
CA SER A 37 7.78 -16.40 5.09
C SER A 37 9.23 -16.86 4.92
N VAL A 38 9.57 -17.48 3.79
CA VAL A 38 10.94 -17.90 3.48
C VAL A 38 11.53 -17.12 2.31
N LYS A 39 12.87 -17.02 2.26
CA LYS A 39 13.58 -16.34 1.18
C LYS A 39 13.81 -17.24 -0.03
N ASN A 40 14.08 -18.53 0.16
CA ASN A 40 14.26 -19.48 -0.94
C ASN A 40 12.99 -20.31 -1.09
N HIS A 41 12.50 -20.43 -2.32
CA HIS A 41 11.33 -21.27 -2.63
C HIS A 41 11.56 -22.76 -2.37
N GLU A 42 12.81 -23.22 -2.41
CA GLU A 42 13.20 -24.60 -2.06
C GLU A 42 12.99 -24.92 -0.57
N ASP A 43 12.96 -23.88 0.27
CA ASP A 43 12.71 -24.01 1.71
C ASP A 43 11.20 -23.93 2.05
N ALA A 44 10.34 -23.78 1.04
CA ALA A 44 8.91 -23.56 1.23
C ALA A 44 8.15 -24.88 1.28
N ASP A 45 7.28 -25.03 2.28
CA ASP A 45 6.32 -26.12 2.35
C ASP A 45 5.07 -25.80 1.52
N ILE A 46 4.74 -24.51 1.40
CA ILE A 46 3.50 -24.04 0.75
C ILE A 46 3.69 -22.66 0.11
N PHE A 47 2.86 -22.38 -0.90
CA PHE A 47 2.80 -21.11 -1.61
C PHE A 47 1.40 -20.51 -1.46
N GLN A 48 1.33 -19.22 -1.12
CA GLN A 48 0.06 -18.55 -0.82
C GLN A 48 -0.10 -17.27 -1.64
N GLN A 49 -1.31 -17.02 -2.12
CA GLN A 49 -1.71 -15.74 -2.71
C GLN A 49 -1.90 -14.72 -1.60
N MET A 50 -1.04 -13.70 -1.54
CA MET A 50 -1.09 -12.67 -0.52
C MET A 50 -1.50 -11.32 -1.09
N PRO A 51 -2.58 -10.69 -0.59
CA PRO A 51 -3.02 -9.36 -1.05
C PRO A 51 -1.87 -8.34 -1.08
N MET A 52 -0.98 -8.41 -0.08
CA MET A 52 0.22 -7.58 -0.01
C MET A 52 1.12 -7.72 -1.23
N LEU A 53 1.53 -8.95 -1.54
CA LEU A 53 2.45 -9.25 -2.63
C LEU A 53 1.81 -8.98 -3.99
N ILE A 54 0.56 -9.39 -4.15
CA ILE A 54 -0.22 -9.21 -5.39
C ILE A 54 -0.38 -7.71 -5.67
N GLY A 55 -0.73 -6.93 -4.66
CA GLY A 55 -0.83 -5.48 -4.76
C GLY A 55 0.51 -4.82 -5.10
N GLN A 56 1.60 -5.23 -4.44
CA GLN A 56 2.94 -4.72 -4.74
C GLN A 56 3.38 -5.03 -6.18
N TYR A 57 3.16 -6.26 -6.65
CA TYR A 57 3.47 -6.64 -8.02
C TYR A 57 2.64 -5.84 -9.03
N ALA A 58 1.33 -5.73 -8.81
CA ALA A 58 0.43 -4.96 -9.66
C ALA A 58 0.85 -3.50 -9.76
N LEU A 59 1.15 -2.84 -8.64
CA LEU A 59 1.61 -1.44 -8.65
C LEU A 59 2.95 -1.29 -9.39
N GLY A 60 3.82 -2.30 -9.37
CA GLY A 60 5.05 -2.32 -10.16
C GLY A 60 4.79 -2.42 -11.66
N ARG A 61 3.79 -3.20 -12.06
CA ARG A 61 3.33 -3.25 -13.46
C ARG A 61 2.68 -1.93 -13.87
N TYR A 62 1.88 -1.32 -13.01
CA TYR A 62 1.35 0.02 -13.26
C TYR A 62 2.47 1.05 -13.47
N ALA A 63 3.51 1.06 -12.62
CA ALA A 63 4.64 1.96 -12.80
C ALA A 63 5.31 1.75 -14.16
N GLN A 64 5.52 0.50 -14.60
CA GLN A 64 6.05 0.23 -15.95
C GLN A 64 5.15 0.79 -17.06
N ILE A 65 3.82 0.66 -16.93
CA ILE A 65 2.86 1.25 -17.87
C ILE A 65 3.01 2.77 -17.91
N TYR A 66 3.00 3.40 -16.74
CA TYR A 66 2.99 4.85 -16.60
C TYR A 66 4.28 5.51 -17.12
N TYR A 67 5.45 4.87 -16.94
CA TYR A 67 6.74 5.41 -17.38
C TYR A 67 7.15 5.02 -18.80
N GLY A 68 6.19 4.57 -19.63
CA GLY A 68 6.42 4.34 -21.06
C GLY A 68 7.04 2.98 -21.41
N ASN A 69 7.15 2.06 -20.44
CA ASN A 69 7.56 0.66 -20.66
C ASN A 69 6.35 -0.28 -20.77
N SER A 70 5.24 0.23 -21.34
CA SER A 70 3.97 -0.49 -21.44
C SER A 70 3.97 -1.47 -22.62
N THR A 71 4.30 -2.74 -22.39
CA THR A 71 4.01 -3.82 -23.37
C THR A 71 2.61 -4.39 -23.14
N PRO A 72 2.00 -5.08 -24.13
CA PRO A 72 0.74 -5.80 -23.94
C PRO A 72 0.78 -6.76 -22.75
N GLU A 73 1.90 -7.45 -22.54
CA GLU A 73 2.09 -8.40 -21.43
C GLU A 73 2.12 -7.68 -20.07
N VAL A 74 2.79 -6.54 -19.96
CA VAL A 74 2.81 -5.73 -18.72
C VAL A 74 1.40 -5.24 -18.39
N ARG A 75 0.66 -4.76 -19.40
CA ARG A 75 -0.73 -4.30 -19.22
C ARG A 75 -1.63 -5.47 -18.82
N GLN A 76 -1.52 -6.62 -19.47
CA GLN A 76 -2.28 -7.82 -19.14
C GLN A 76 -1.97 -8.30 -17.72
N ASP A 77 -0.69 -8.32 -17.32
CA ASP A 77 -0.27 -8.70 -15.98
C ASP A 77 -0.87 -7.76 -14.91
N PHE A 78 -0.86 -6.45 -15.14
CA PHE A 78 -1.49 -5.48 -14.23
C PHE A 78 -2.98 -5.78 -14.05
N PHE A 79 -3.74 -5.88 -15.15
CA PHE A 79 -5.18 -6.13 -15.08
C PHE A 79 -5.51 -7.50 -14.49
N ARG A 80 -4.71 -8.53 -14.76
CA ARG A 80 -4.89 -9.85 -14.12
C ARG A 80 -4.82 -9.76 -12.60
N HIS A 81 -3.88 -8.98 -12.06
CA HIS A 81 -3.76 -8.79 -10.61
C HIS A 81 -4.84 -7.85 -10.06
N ALA A 82 -5.33 -6.89 -10.85
CA ALA A 82 -6.47 -6.07 -10.46
C ALA A 82 -7.77 -6.89 -10.39
N ASP A 83 -8.00 -7.76 -11.38
CA ASP A 83 -9.16 -8.67 -11.40
C ASP A 83 -9.10 -9.68 -10.25
N TRP A 84 -7.91 -10.10 -9.80
CA TRP A 84 -7.77 -10.89 -8.57
C TRP A 84 -8.36 -10.18 -7.34
N PHE A 85 -8.17 -8.86 -7.21
CA PHE A 85 -8.78 -8.08 -6.12
C PHE A 85 -10.30 -7.94 -6.26
N VAL A 86 -10.83 -8.00 -7.48
CA VAL A 86 -12.29 -8.06 -7.71
C VAL A 86 -12.84 -9.41 -7.27
N GLU A 87 -12.17 -10.50 -7.65
CA GLU A 87 -12.61 -11.87 -7.39
C GLU A 87 -12.48 -12.31 -5.93
N LYS A 88 -11.43 -11.87 -5.23
CA LYS A 88 -11.12 -12.34 -3.86
C LYS A 88 -11.73 -11.50 -2.74
N GLN A 89 -12.33 -10.36 -3.06
CA GLN A 89 -12.95 -9.52 -2.05
C GLN A 89 -14.17 -10.22 -1.45
N ASN A 90 -14.31 -10.20 -0.12
CA ASN A 90 -15.59 -10.52 0.50
C ASN A 90 -16.60 -9.42 0.18
N SER A 91 -17.65 -9.72 -0.59
CA SER A 91 -18.63 -8.72 -1.06
C SER A 91 -19.46 -8.09 0.07
N GLN A 92 -19.60 -8.75 1.21
CA GLN A 92 -20.38 -8.26 2.35
C GLN A 92 -19.58 -7.25 3.16
N THR A 93 -18.36 -7.63 3.55
CA THR A 93 -17.49 -6.85 4.44
C THR A 93 -16.51 -5.94 3.71
N GLY A 94 -16.25 -6.20 2.42
CA GLY A 94 -15.23 -5.51 1.62
C GLY A 94 -13.79 -5.93 1.94
N THR A 95 -13.60 -6.98 2.72
CA THR A 95 -12.29 -7.38 3.24
C THR A 95 -11.56 -8.38 2.34
N TYR A 96 -10.23 -8.33 2.35
CA TYR A 96 -9.34 -9.37 1.82
C TYR A 96 -8.83 -10.25 2.97
N LEU A 97 -9.47 -11.41 3.15
CA LEU A 97 -9.18 -12.32 4.26
C LEU A 97 -7.91 -13.14 4.02
N VAL A 98 -7.10 -13.27 5.07
CA VAL A 98 -6.02 -14.24 5.15
C VAL A 98 -6.47 -15.42 6.00
N ASN A 99 -6.43 -16.61 5.40
CA ASN A 99 -6.98 -17.84 5.98
C ASN A 99 -5.92 -18.77 6.59
N PHE A 100 -4.83 -18.21 7.11
CA PHE A 100 -3.82 -18.97 7.85
C PHE A 100 -3.30 -18.20 9.08
N ASN A 101 -2.81 -18.94 10.07
CA ASN A 101 -2.26 -18.38 11.30
C ASN A 101 -0.90 -17.75 11.02
N TRP A 102 -0.68 -16.54 11.54
CA TRP A 102 0.57 -15.80 11.36
C TRP A 102 0.94 -15.11 12.67
N ALA A 103 2.20 -15.27 13.10
CA ALA A 103 2.68 -14.78 14.39
C ALA A 103 1.76 -15.18 15.56
N ASP A 104 1.18 -14.22 16.27
CA ASP A 104 0.22 -14.38 17.37
C ASP A 104 -1.25 -14.23 16.93
N ILE A 105 -1.51 -14.07 15.63
CA ILE A 105 -2.86 -13.93 15.07
C ILE A 105 -3.35 -15.26 14.48
N ASN A 106 -4.61 -15.57 14.76
CA ASN A 106 -5.31 -16.72 14.18
C ASN A 106 -6.12 -16.31 12.95
N ALA A 107 -6.24 -17.24 12.00
CA ALA A 107 -7.13 -17.09 10.86
C ALA A 107 -8.62 -17.11 11.26
N PRO A 108 -9.49 -16.44 10.48
CA PRO A 108 -9.17 -15.50 9.41
C PRO A 108 -8.83 -14.11 9.97
N TRP A 109 -7.95 -13.37 9.29
CA TRP A 109 -7.61 -11.99 9.66
C TRP A 109 -7.51 -11.07 8.43
N ILE A 110 -7.52 -9.76 8.67
CA ILE A 110 -7.46 -8.69 7.65
C ILE A 110 -6.28 -7.75 7.92
N SER A 111 -6.02 -6.77 7.04
CA SER A 111 -4.94 -5.80 7.23
C SER A 111 -5.25 -4.46 6.56
N ALA A 112 -5.03 -3.34 7.26
CA ALA A 112 -5.15 -2.01 6.69
C ALA A 112 -4.25 -1.83 5.46
N MET A 113 -3.03 -2.38 5.50
CA MET A 113 -2.09 -2.32 4.38
C MET A 113 -2.63 -3.06 3.16
N TYR A 114 -3.32 -4.18 3.37
CA TYR A 114 -3.83 -5.01 2.28
C TYR A 114 -5.04 -4.34 1.63
N GLN A 115 -5.94 -3.79 2.45
CA GLN A 115 -7.05 -2.96 1.98
C GLN A 115 -6.53 -1.74 1.22
N GLY A 116 -5.51 -1.07 1.74
CA GLY A 116 -4.87 0.08 1.09
C GLY A 116 -4.27 -0.26 -0.27
N ARG A 117 -3.51 -1.35 -0.37
CA ARG A 117 -2.95 -1.83 -1.65
C ARG A 117 -4.05 -2.19 -2.65
N ALA A 118 -5.11 -2.85 -2.21
CA ALA A 118 -6.25 -3.15 -3.07
C ALA A 118 -6.87 -1.87 -3.62
N MET A 119 -7.15 -0.88 -2.77
CA MET A 119 -7.65 0.44 -3.18
C MET A 119 -6.73 1.11 -4.20
N SER A 120 -5.41 1.13 -3.97
CA SER A 120 -4.42 1.67 -4.91
C SER A 120 -4.46 0.98 -6.28
N VAL A 121 -4.54 -0.35 -6.31
CA VAL A 121 -4.57 -1.14 -7.57
C VAL A 121 -5.88 -0.90 -8.31
N LEU A 122 -7.01 -0.99 -7.61
CA LEU A 122 -8.34 -0.83 -8.19
C LEU A 122 -8.56 0.59 -8.73
N ALA A 123 -8.12 1.62 -8.00
CA ALA A 123 -8.16 3.01 -8.46
C ALA A 123 -7.38 3.20 -9.78
N ARG A 124 -6.22 2.56 -9.91
CA ARG A 124 -5.41 2.60 -11.14
C ARG A 124 -6.01 1.78 -12.27
N ALA A 125 -6.65 0.66 -11.94
CA ALA A 125 -7.36 -0.16 -12.92
C ALA A 125 -8.55 0.59 -13.50
N TYR A 126 -9.33 1.26 -12.64
CA TYR A 126 -10.38 2.19 -13.05
C TYR A 126 -9.81 3.30 -13.95
N TYR A 127 -8.75 3.98 -13.50
CA TYR A 127 -8.12 5.05 -14.28
C TYR A 127 -7.68 4.60 -15.69
N LEU A 128 -7.10 3.41 -15.82
CA LEU A 128 -6.56 2.92 -17.09
C LEU A 128 -7.60 2.32 -18.04
N SER A 129 -8.79 1.95 -17.55
CA SER A 129 -9.81 1.23 -18.32
C SER A 129 -11.14 1.97 -18.44
N GLY A 130 -11.48 2.84 -17.50
CA GLY A 130 -12.83 3.39 -17.34
C GLY A 130 -13.87 2.38 -16.85
N ASP A 131 -13.47 1.16 -16.46
CA ASP A 131 -14.41 0.11 -16.03
C ASP A 131 -14.83 0.31 -14.56
N GLU A 132 -16.08 0.70 -14.37
CA GLU A 132 -16.70 0.99 -13.07
C GLU A 132 -16.63 -0.20 -12.09
N LYS A 133 -16.46 -1.45 -12.55
CA LYS A 133 -16.32 -2.60 -11.65
C LYS A 133 -15.18 -2.39 -10.63
N TYR A 134 -14.10 -1.75 -11.05
CA TYR A 134 -12.94 -1.54 -10.18
C TYR A 134 -13.23 -0.51 -9.09
N ILE A 135 -13.96 0.56 -9.41
CA ILE A 135 -14.28 1.59 -8.41
C ILE A 135 -15.32 1.09 -7.41
N GLU A 136 -16.29 0.29 -7.85
CA GLU A 136 -17.27 -0.33 -6.94
C GLU A 136 -16.62 -1.28 -5.94
N VAL A 137 -15.65 -2.09 -6.38
CA VAL A 137 -14.87 -2.95 -5.48
C VAL A 137 -13.96 -2.11 -4.57
N ALA A 138 -13.37 -1.01 -5.06
CA ALA A 138 -12.57 -0.12 -4.23
C ALA A 138 -13.40 0.55 -3.11
N LYS A 139 -14.64 0.96 -3.41
CA LYS A 139 -15.61 1.48 -2.42
C LYS A 139 -15.88 0.47 -1.31
N LEU A 140 -16.01 -0.81 -1.65
CA LEU A 140 -16.15 -1.88 -0.65
C LEU A 140 -14.85 -2.06 0.15
N ALA A 141 -13.68 -1.99 -0.48
CA ALA A 141 -12.39 -2.14 0.20
C ALA A 141 -12.13 -1.07 1.26
N PHE A 142 -12.80 0.08 1.18
CA PHE A 142 -12.77 1.14 2.18
C PHE A 142 -13.57 0.82 3.45
N LYS A 143 -14.58 -0.08 3.40
CA LYS A 143 -15.45 -0.39 4.56
C LYS A 143 -14.71 -0.67 5.87
N PRO A 144 -13.62 -1.46 5.91
CA PRO A 144 -12.91 -1.73 7.18
C PRO A 144 -12.30 -0.51 7.85
N PHE A 145 -12.04 0.59 7.14
CA PHE A 145 -11.54 1.84 7.70
C PHE A 145 -12.61 2.65 8.46
N ARG A 146 -13.86 2.19 8.44
CA ARG A 146 -14.96 2.76 9.24
C ARG A 146 -15.16 2.06 10.58
N LEU A 147 -14.52 0.93 10.79
CA LEU A 147 -14.79 0.01 11.90
C LEU A 147 -13.55 -0.11 12.80
N ASP A 148 -13.79 -0.18 14.11
CA ASP A 148 -12.75 -0.50 15.09
C ASP A 148 -12.25 -1.95 14.89
N ILE A 149 -11.02 -2.25 15.30
CA ILE A 149 -10.49 -3.63 15.27
C ILE A 149 -11.37 -4.60 16.07
N SER A 150 -12.04 -4.14 17.13
CA SER A 150 -12.98 -4.92 17.94
C SER A 150 -14.30 -5.21 17.20
N GLU A 151 -14.60 -4.48 16.14
CA GLU A 151 -15.80 -4.63 15.29
C GLU A 151 -15.47 -5.30 13.94
N GLY A 152 -14.28 -5.88 13.80
CA GLY A 152 -13.81 -6.52 12.57
C GLY A 152 -13.28 -5.54 11.52
N GLY A 153 -12.98 -4.30 11.93
CA GLY A 153 -12.32 -3.30 11.11
C GLY A 153 -10.81 -3.29 11.24
N VAL A 154 -10.22 -2.16 10.82
CA VAL A 154 -8.78 -1.94 10.88
C VAL A 154 -8.38 -0.71 11.70
N VAL A 155 -9.35 -0.01 12.30
CA VAL A 155 -9.08 1.21 13.07
C VAL A 155 -8.78 0.85 14.52
N ASP A 156 -7.68 1.35 15.04
CA ASP A 156 -7.33 1.36 16.46
C ASP A 156 -6.99 2.82 16.85
N TYR A 157 -6.69 3.06 18.13
CA TYR A 157 -6.40 4.41 18.63
C TYR A 157 -5.11 4.46 19.43
N LEU A 158 -4.19 5.29 18.97
CA LEU A 158 -2.93 5.59 19.65
C LEU A 158 -3.05 6.92 20.42
N GLU A 159 -3.24 6.83 21.73
CA GLU A 159 -3.43 8.00 22.61
C GLU A 159 -4.55 8.94 22.11
N GLY A 160 -5.67 8.36 21.63
CA GLY A 160 -6.82 9.08 21.10
C GLY A 160 -6.75 9.45 19.61
N PHE A 161 -5.63 9.16 18.93
CA PHE A 161 -5.46 9.40 17.49
C PHE A 161 -5.70 8.12 16.69
N PRO A 162 -6.46 8.14 15.59
CA PRO A 162 -6.76 6.94 14.81
C PRO A 162 -5.51 6.40 14.11
N ILE A 163 -5.30 5.10 14.18
CA ILE A 163 -4.26 4.37 13.45
C ILE A 163 -4.89 3.19 12.72
N TYR A 164 -4.35 2.87 11.54
CA TYR A 164 -4.86 1.76 10.72
C TYR A 164 -3.92 0.57 10.82
N GLU A 165 -4.39 -0.49 11.46
CA GLU A 165 -3.59 -1.65 11.85
C GLU A 165 -3.22 -2.54 10.67
N GLU A 166 -1.92 -2.78 10.47
CA GLU A 166 -1.44 -3.82 9.55
C GLU A 166 -1.85 -5.21 10.02
N TYR A 167 -1.86 -5.43 11.33
CA TYR A 167 -2.12 -6.72 11.96
C TYR A 167 -3.15 -6.58 13.10
N PRO A 168 -4.43 -6.31 12.78
CA PRO A 168 -5.51 -6.30 13.78
C PRO A 168 -5.52 -7.60 14.58
N GLY A 169 -5.43 -7.48 15.90
CA GLY A 169 -5.43 -8.62 16.83
C GLY A 169 -4.04 -9.15 17.21
N SER A 170 -2.95 -8.61 16.67
CA SER A 170 -1.59 -8.90 17.17
C SER A 170 -1.25 -7.98 18.35
N ALA A 171 -0.76 -8.57 19.45
CA ALA A 171 -0.18 -7.82 20.54
C ALA A 171 1.29 -7.47 20.27
N ASP A 172 2.02 -8.35 19.59
CA ASP A 172 3.45 -8.19 19.30
C ASP A 172 3.69 -7.24 18.11
N PHE A 173 2.81 -7.26 17.12
CA PHE A 173 2.85 -6.47 15.88
C PHE A 173 1.77 -5.39 15.84
N ARG A 174 1.45 -4.80 16.99
CA ARG A 174 0.54 -3.65 17.07
C ARG A 174 1.21 -2.36 16.58
N HIS A 175 0.47 -1.53 15.86
CA HIS A 175 0.94 -0.21 15.39
C HIS A 175 2.19 -0.30 14.50
N VAL A 176 2.18 -1.17 13.48
CA VAL A 176 3.27 -1.27 12.50
C VAL A 176 3.29 -0.05 11.59
N LEU A 177 4.43 0.65 11.56
CA LEU A 177 4.54 1.96 10.91
C LEU A 177 4.35 1.89 9.38
N ASN A 178 5.07 1.00 8.69
CA ASN A 178 4.98 0.93 7.24
C ASN A 178 3.57 0.55 6.77
N GLY A 179 2.90 -0.38 7.45
CA GLY A 179 1.57 -0.82 7.04
C GLY A 179 0.53 0.26 7.24
N PHE A 180 0.64 1.01 8.34
CA PHE A 180 -0.17 2.21 8.55
C PHE A 180 0.04 3.20 7.41
N ILE A 181 1.28 3.59 7.09
CA ILE A 181 1.53 4.58 6.03
C ILE A 181 1.09 4.06 4.64
N PHE A 182 1.32 2.78 4.31
CA PHE A 182 0.84 2.21 3.05
C PHE A 182 -0.69 2.21 2.94
N SER A 183 -1.40 2.05 4.05
CA SER A 183 -2.86 2.18 4.06
C SER A 183 -3.32 3.60 3.70
N LEU A 184 -2.59 4.63 4.15
CA LEU A 184 -2.85 6.03 3.79
C LEU A 184 -2.66 6.28 2.29
N PHE A 185 -1.68 5.62 1.65
CA PHE A 185 -1.51 5.74 0.19
C PHE A 185 -2.71 5.16 -0.56
N GLY A 186 -3.27 4.05 -0.07
CA GLY A 186 -4.51 3.48 -0.61
C GLY A 186 -5.70 4.42 -0.49
N LEU A 187 -5.88 5.03 0.69
CA LEU A 187 -6.92 6.04 0.92
C LEU A 187 -6.74 7.25 -0.01
N TRP A 188 -5.51 7.76 -0.12
CA TRP A 188 -5.20 8.87 -1.03
C TRP A 188 -5.50 8.54 -2.49
N ASP A 189 -5.05 7.38 -2.96
CA ASP A 189 -5.27 6.94 -4.34
C ASP A 189 -6.76 6.78 -4.64
N PHE A 190 -7.52 6.22 -3.70
CA PHE A 190 -8.96 6.05 -3.84
C PHE A 190 -9.70 7.38 -3.80
N TYR A 191 -9.30 8.30 -2.92
CA TYR A 191 -9.81 9.66 -2.94
C TYR A 191 -9.54 10.29 -4.30
N GLN A 192 -8.33 10.21 -4.85
CA GLN A 192 -7.96 10.84 -6.11
C GLN A 192 -8.91 10.52 -7.27
N VAL A 193 -9.36 9.25 -7.39
CA VAL A 193 -10.33 8.81 -8.41
C VAL A 193 -11.80 9.10 -8.08
N THR A 194 -12.19 9.23 -6.80
CA THR A 194 -13.59 9.37 -6.39
C THR A 194 -14.03 10.77 -5.98
N GLY A 195 -13.13 11.56 -5.39
CA GLY A 195 -13.50 12.78 -4.68
C GLY A 195 -14.24 12.54 -3.35
N ASP A 196 -14.27 11.30 -2.84
CA ASP A 196 -15.04 10.95 -1.64
C ASP A 196 -14.50 11.67 -0.40
N ALA A 197 -15.35 12.49 0.23
CA ALA A 197 -14.99 13.31 1.38
C ALA A 197 -14.68 12.50 2.64
N GLU A 198 -15.34 11.35 2.83
CA GLU A 198 -15.09 10.48 3.98
C GLU A 198 -13.73 9.79 3.87
N VAL A 199 -13.36 9.37 2.65
CA VAL A 199 -12.03 8.81 2.38
C VAL A 199 -10.94 9.85 2.67
N LEU A 200 -11.16 11.10 2.25
CA LEU A 200 -10.25 12.21 2.56
C LEU A 200 -10.17 12.48 4.06
N GLU A 201 -11.29 12.43 4.79
CA GLU A 201 -11.32 12.58 6.24
C GLU A 201 -10.44 11.52 6.92
N LYS A 202 -10.59 10.24 6.54
CA LYS A 202 -9.75 9.15 7.06
C LYS A 202 -8.28 9.33 6.70
N PHE A 203 -7.97 9.75 5.47
CA PHE A 203 -6.59 10.05 5.09
C PHE A 203 -6.00 11.16 5.97
N ASN A 204 -6.70 12.28 6.10
CA ASN A 204 -6.25 13.43 6.89
C ASN A 204 -6.09 13.10 8.37
N ALA A 205 -7.01 12.32 8.94
CA ALA A 205 -6.91 11.87 10.33
C ALA A 205 -5.67 11.01 10.55
N GLY A 206 -5.35 10.09 9.63
CA GLY A 206 -4.12 9.30 9.72
C GLY A 206 -2.84 10.10 9.50
N VAL A 207 -2.86 11.11 8.61
CA VAL A 207 -1.77 12.07 8.44
C VAL A 207 -1.52 12.86 9.73
N ASP A 208 -2.58 13.35 10.38
CA ASP A 208 -2.47 14.05 11.66
C ASP A 208 -1.93 13.13 12.76
N THR A 209 -2.37 11.87 12.83
CA THR A 209 -1.77 10.87 13.74
C THR A 209 -0.26 10.77 13.55
N LEU A 210 0.24 10.73 12.31
CA LEU A 210 1.68 10.70 12.07
C LEU A 210 2.35 11.99 12.55
N VAL A 211 1.80 13.17 12.22
CA VAL A 211 2.38 14.46 12.67
C VAL A 211 2.47 14.52 14.19
N GLN A 212 1.43 14.07 14.90
CA GLN A 212 1.37 14.14 16.35
C GLN A 212 2.14 13.03 17.05
N LYS A 213 2.22 11.82 16.48
CA LYS A 213 2.66 10.61 17.19
C LYS A 213 3.88 9.91 16.58
N LEU A 214 4.41 10.33 15.44
CA LEU A 214 5.56 9.67 14.79
C LEU A 214 6.77 9.52 15.72
N TYR A 215 6.94 10.45 16.68
CA TYR A 215 8.00 10.40 17.70
C TYR A 215 8.00 9.10 18.52
N LEU A 216 6.87 8.39 18.62
CA LEU A 216 6.79 7.12 19.33
C LEU A 216 7.58 6.00 18.63
N TRP A 217 7.74 6.08 17.31
CA TRP A 217 8.58 5.18 16.53
C TRP A 217 10.04 5.65 16.42
N GLU A 218 10.41 6.79 16.99
CA GLU A 218 11.78 7.32 16.88
C GLU A 218 12.73 6.68 17.89
N PHE A 219 13.96 6.38 17.46
CA PHE A 219 15.05 6.00 18.36
C PHE A 219 16.41 6.38 17.79
N ASP A 220 17.15 7.22 18.53
CA ASP A 220 18.31 7.93 17.96
C ASP A 220 17.83 8.51 16.59
N ASN A 221 18.56 8.82 15.54
CA ASN A 221 17.90 9.25 14.28
C ASN A 221 17.29 8.10 13.43
N GLY A 222 16.71 7.07 14.06
CA GLY A 222 16.17 5.87 13.43
C GLY A 222 14.68 5.65 13.69
N SER A 223 14.11 4.61 13.08
CA SER A 223 12.69 4.27 13.21
C SER A 223 12.47 2.82 13.63
N TYR A 224 11.70 2.60 14.70
CA TYR A 224 11.14 1.30 15.05
C TYR A 224 10.13 0.84 13.98
N TYR A 225 10.00 -0.47 13.82
CA TYR A 225 9.02 -1.10 12.93
C TYR A 225 7.61 -1.05 13.51
N GLN A 226 7.46 -1.31 14.82
CA GLN A 226 6.18 -1.39 15.52
C GLN A 226 6.26 -0.86 16.97
N LEU A 227 5.10 -0.57 17.58
CA LEU A 227 4.98 -0.11 18.98
C LEU A 227 4.38 -1.14 19.94
N GLY A 228 4.05 -2.35 19.46
CA GLY A 228 3.49 -3.43 20.29
C GLY A 228 4.38 -3.85 21.48
N ASN A 229 4.16 -5.06 22.00
CA ASN A 229 4.85 -5.54 23.22
C ASN A 229 6.39 -5.40 23.18
N SER A 230 7.00 -5.44 21.99
CA SER A 230 8.43 -5.15 21.81
C SER A 230 8.64 -4.20 20.63
N LYS A 231 9.18 -3.00 20.91
CA LYS A 231 9.68 -2.13 19.85
C LYS A 231 10.88 -2.82 19.21
N SER A 232 10.84 -3.01 17.89
CA SER A 232 11.94 -3.63 17.15
C SER A 232 12.50 -2.69 16.09
N PHE A 233 13.83 -2.62 15.99
CA PHE A 233 14.48 -1.97 14.87
C PHE A 233 14.69 -2.96 13.74
N SER A 234 14.54 -2.48 12.50
CA SER A 234 14.86 -3.25 11.32
C SER A 234 15.58 -2.38 10.31
N SER A 235 16.85 -2.71 10.03
CA SER A 235 17.63 -2.08 8.96
C SER A 235 17.00 -2.25 7.58
N LYS A 236 16.17 -3.29 7.40
CA LYS A 236 15.39 -3.52 6.19
C LYS A 236 14.20 -2.55 6.04
N TYR A 237 13.49 -2.26 7.12
CA TYR A 237 12.28 -1.41 7.06
C TYR A 237 12.59 0.08 7.19
N HIS A 238 13.68 0.46 7.85
CA HIS A 238 14.02 1.86 8.03
C HIS A 238 14.12 2.65 6.71
N PRO A 239 14.80 2.16 5.65
CA PRO A 239 14.77 2.77 4.31
C PRO A 239 13.36 2.94 3.71
N ILE A 240 12.44 2.03 4.03
CA ILE A 240 11.05 2.09 3.57
C ILE A 240 10.34 3.25 4.25
N HIS A 241 10.51 3.40 5.57
CA HIS A 241 9.91 4.51 6.29
C HIS A 241 10.40 5.88 5.78
N VAL A 242 11.71 6.02 5.51
CA VAL A 242 12.27 7.24 4.91
C VAL A 242 11.56 7.60 3.60
N ARG A 243 11.40 6.64 2.69
CA ARG A 243 10.71 6.86 1.40
C ARG A 243 9.22 7.12 1.56
N GLN A 244 8.58 6.50 2.54
CA GLN A 244 7.17 6.71 2.86
C GLN A 244 6.93 8.13 3.35
N LEU A 245 7.77 8.65 4.24
CA LEU A 245 7.71 10.04 4.71
C LEU A 245 7.97 11.02 3.55
N ALA A 246 8.96 10.76 2.70
CA ALA A 246 9.19 11.57 1.51
C ALA A 246 7.97 11.60 0.56
N TYR A 247 7.23 10.48 0.44
CA TYR A 247 6.02 10.46 -0.36
C TYR A 247 4.83 11.17 0.32
N LEU A 248 4.71 11.08 1.65
CA LEU A 248 3.72 11.87 2.38
C LEU A 248 3.95 13.37 2.20
N TYR A 249 5.20 13.83 2.15
CA TYR A 249 5.51 15.21 1.79
C TYR A 249 5.03 15.55 0.36
N ASP A 250 5.31 14.71 -0.63
CA ASP A 250 4.86 14.90 -2.03
C ASP A 250 3.33 15.02 -2.14
N ILE A 251 2.59 14.27 -1.33
CA ILE A 251 1.12 14.29 -1.28
C ILE A 251 0.58 15.53 -0.54
N THR A 252 1.13 15.83 0.63
CA THR A 252 0.51 16.77 1.60
C THR A 252 1.11 18.17 1.54
N GLY A 253 2.34 18.32 1.02
CA GLY A 253 3.12 19.54 1.13
C GLY A 253 3.57 19.88 2.56
N ASN A 254 3.37 18.98 3.54
CA ASN A 254 3.73 19.23 4.93
C ASN A 254 5.21 18.93 5.18
N GLU A 255 6.00 19.99 5.37
CA GLU A 255 7.45 19.95 5.61
C GLU A 255 7.87 19.05 6.77
N PHE A 256 7.00 18.80 7.76
CA PHE A 256 7.26 17.86 8.84
C PHE A 256 7.74 16.50 8.31
N PHE A 257 7.08 15.97 7.27
CA PHE A 257 7.44 14.67 6.72
C PHE A 257 8.78 14.70 5.99
N TRP A 258 9.10 15.81 5.31
CA TRP A 258 10.36 15.97 4.60
C TRP A 258 11.53 16.10 5.57
N ASP A 259 11.39 16.94 6.59
CA ASP A 259 12.39 17.11 7.63
C ASP A 259 12.66 15.79 8.38
N LYS A 260 11.61 15.03 8.70
CA LYS A 260 11.73 13.70 9.30
C LYS A 260 12.37 12.69 8.38
N ALA A 261 11.98 12.65 7.10
CA ALA A 261 12.62 11.78 6.11
C ALA A 261 14.12 12.05 6.02
N LEU A 262 14.52 13.32 5.97
CA LEU A 262 15.92 13.74 5.91
C LEU A 262 16.71 13.38 7.18
N ALA A 263 16.11 13.58 8.35
CA ALA A 263 16.73 13.23 9.63
C ALA A 263 16.97 11.71 9.72
N TRP A 264 15.98 10.90 9.31
CA TRP A 264 16.08 9.44 9.31
C TRP A 264 17.02 8.92 8.22
N ASP A 265 17.07 9.55 7.05
CA ASP A 265 17.95 9.12 5.96
C ASP A 265 19.44 9.14 6.35
N ALA A 266 19.83 10.06 7.23
CA ALA A 266 21.19 10.17 7.76
C ALA A 266 21.68 8.92 8.52
N LYS A 267 20.77 8.01 8.90
CA LYS A 267 21.09 6.72 9.54
C LYS A 267 21.08 5.52 8.62
N THR A 268 20.76 5.72 7.34
CA THR A 268 20.83 4.64 6.36
C THR A 268 22.28 4.49 5.87
N GLU A 269 22.82 3.27 5.87
CA GLU A 269 24.22 3.00 5.47
C GLU A 269 24.54 3.52 4.06
N ASP A 270 23.52 3.60 3.19
CA ASP A 270 23.65 3.97 1.79
C ASP A 270 23.04 5.32 1.40
N TYR A 271 22.49 6.13 2.33
CA TYR A 271 21.66 7.33 2.04
C TYR A 271 20.61 7.07 0.96
N VAL A 272 19.39 6.70 1.37
CA VAL A 272 18.28 6.39 0.47
C VAL A 272 17.86 7.61 -0.37
N LEU A 273 18.07 8.83 0.15
CA LEU A 273 17.69 10.09 -0.51
C LEU A 273 18.86 10.82 -1.20
N LYS A 274 19.95 10.14 -1.58
CA LYS A 274 21.16 10.73 -2.20
C LYS A 274 20.89 11.93 -3.14
N ASP A 275 21.63 13.02 -2.86
CA ASP A 275 21.78 14.31 -3.56
C ASP A 275 20.75 15.43 -3.27
N ARG A 276 21.13 16.37 -2.38
CA ARG A 276 20.60 17.75 -2.37
C ARG A 276 21.40 18.57 -3.39
N PRO A 277 20.75 19.28 -4.33
CA PRO A 277 19.95 20.45 -3.98
C PRO A 277 18.50 20.36 -4.47
N LEU A 278 17.66 21.16 -3.82
CA LEU A 278 16.25 21.44 -4.06
C LEU A 278 15.69 21.08 -5.45
N LEU A 279 14.58 20.34 -5.42
CA LEU A 279 13.46 20.34 -6.36
C LEU A 279 13.68 19.84 -7.81
N GLU A 280 14.90 19.80 -8.36
CA GLU A 280 15.09 19.32 -9.74
C GLU A 280 15.64 17.89 -9.90
N THR A 281 16.07 17.27 -8.79
CA THR A 281 16.91 16.05 -8.81
C THR A 281 16.36 14.86 -8.01
N VAL A 282 15.03 14.73 -7.85
CA VAL A 282 14.37 13.46 -7.45
C VAL A 282 14.54 12.35 -8.54
N LYS A 283 15.33 12.60 -9.58
CA LYS A 283 15.36 11.83 -10.84
C LYS A 283 16.06 10.47 -10.76
N GLY A 284 16.82 10.16 -9.71
CA GLY A 284 17.65 8.94 -9.65
C GLY A 284 17.06 7.79 -8.83
N ILE A 285 16.93 7.97 -7.52
CA ILE A 285 16.80 6.84 -6.57
C ILE A 285 15.41 6.82 -5.90
N GLY A 286 14.89 7.99 -5.51
CA GLY A 286 13.52 8.15 -5.00
C GLY A 286 12.43 7.99 -6.06
N ARG A 287 12.77 8.09 -7.36
CA ARG A 287 11.83 7.88 -8.47
C ARG A 287 11.13 6.55 -8.30
N LYS A 288 11.84 5.42 -8.34
CA LYS A 288 11.18 4.10 -8.44
C LYS A 288 10.14 3.82 -7.34
N PHE A 289 10.33 4.25 -6.09
CA PHE A 289 9.31 4.11 -5.04
C PHE A 289 8.11 5.07 -5.24
N LEU A 290 8.39 6.35 -5.50
CA LEU A 290 7.36 7.37 -5.78
C LEU A 290 6.58 7.06 -7.06
N GLN A 291 7.23 6.42 -8.03
CA GLN A 291 6.68 5.97 -9.31
C GLN A 291 5.53 4.97 -9.14
N PHE A 292 5.54 4.15 -8.08
CA PHE A 292 4.44 3.21 -7.81
C PHE A 292 3.14 3.93 -7.46
N TYR A 293 3.24 5.06 -6.76
CA TYR A 293 2.09 5.70 -6.15
C TYR A 293 1.66 7.00 -6.84
N ARG A 294 2.42 7.55 -7.78
CA ARG A 294 2.00 8.75 -8.53
C ARG A 294 0.93 8.44 -9.58
N PHE A 295 -0.10 9.28 -9.62
CA PHE A 295 -0.95 9.45 -10.80
C PHE A 295 -0.30 10.44 -11.79
N PRO A 296 -0.71 10.44 -13.07
CA PRO A 296 -0.22 11.39 -14.07
C PRO A 296 -0.48 12.86 -13.72
N PRO A 297 0.40 13.80 -14.09
CA PRO A 297 0.12 15.23 -14.01
C PRO A 297 -1.21 15.58 -14.69
N GLY A 298 -2.04 16.40 -14.04
CA GLY A 298 -3.38 16.76 -14.54
C GLY A 298 -4.49 15.77 -14.16
N PHE A 299 -4.16 14.66 -13.48
CA PHE A 299 -5.17 13.84 -12.82
C PHE A 299 -5.80 14.67 -11.68
N ARG A 300 -7.08 15.05 -11.90
CA ARG A 300 -7.88 16.12 -11.25
C ARG A 300 -7.79 17.55 -11.81
N ASP A 301 -7.57 17.74 -13.11
CA ASP A 301 -8.24 18.87 -13.79
C ASP A 301 -9.71 18.49 -14.03
N ILE A 302 -10.51 18.55 -12.97
CA ILE A 302 -11.93 18.13 -12.95
C ILE A 302 -12.77 19.01 -13.91
N SER A 303 -12.21 20.12 -14.40
CA SER A 303 -12.78 20.97 -15.44
C SER A 303 -13.15 20.17 -16.70
N TYR A 304 -12.37 19.14 -17.05
CA TYR A 304 -12.60 18.30 -18.24
C TYR A 304 -13.75 17.30 -18.05
N LEU A 305 -13.96 16.78 -16.84
CA LEU A 305 -15.09 15.89 -16.54
C LEU A 305 -16.41 16.68 -16.50
N PHE A 306 -16.42 17.92 -16.02
CA PHE A 306 -17.60 18.78 -16.11
C PHE A 306 -17.94 19.22 -17.54
N SER A 307 -16.97 19.25 -18.48
CA SER A 307 -17.26 19.51 -19.89
C SER A 307 -17.96 18.34 -20.59
N LEU A 308 -17.72 17.09 -20.17
CA LEU A 308 -18.38 15.91 -20.77
C LEU A 308 -19.85 15.75 -20.35
N PHE A 309 -20.26 16.30 -19.20
CA PHE A 309 -21.66 16.27 -18.75
C PHE A 309 -22.50 17.47 -19.22
N LYS A 310 -21.89 18.50 -19.83
CA LYS A 310 -22.64 19.66 -20.36
C LYS A 310 -23.13 19.50 -21.79
N GLU A 311 -22.58 18.57 -22.57
CA GLU A 311 -22.98 18.41 -23.98
C GLU A 311 -24.21 17.51 -24.20
N GLU A 312 -24.69 16.77 -23.20
CA GLU A 312 -25.90 15.93 -23.34
C GLU A 312 -27.22 16.55 -22.85
N SER A 313 -27.23 17.82 -22.41
CA SER A 313 -28.47 18.47 -21.92
C SER A 313 -29.03 19.61 -22.79
N LEU A 314 -28.53 19.82 -24.01
CA LEU A 314 -29.06 20.84 -24.94
C LEU A 314 -29.67 20.29 -26.25
N ALA A 315 -29.98 19.00 -26.31
CA ALA A 315 -30.76 18.41 -27.39
C ALA A 315 -32.16 17.95 -26.92
N SER A 316 -32.96 18.86 -26.32
CA SER A 316 -34.43 18.79 -26.35
C SER A 316 -35.08 20.04 -25.75
N LYS A 317 -35.26 21.07 -26.57
CA LYS A 317 -36.51 21.83 -26.74
C LYS A 317 -36.33 22.96 -27.74
#